data_AF-K9WDZ3-F1
#
_entry.id   AF-K9WDZ3-F1
#
_cell.length_a   1.000
_cell.length_b   1.000
_cell.length_c   1.000
_cell.angle_alpha   90.00
_cell.angle_beta   90.00
_cell.angle_gamma   90.00
#
_symmetry.space_group_name_H-M   'P 1'
#
loop_
_entity.id
_entity.type
_entity.pdbx_description
1 polymer ?
#
loop_
_entity_poly.entity_id
_entity_poly.type
_entity_poly.pdbx_seq_one_letter_code
_entity_poly.pdbx_strand_id
1 'polypeptide(L)'
;MTQGGSSIAKMVDDKNLNFNPDVPTWKQVRERLGMTQEEFAQAVGLSRNTIGRYERGEHHRLTLSASQIKRLVELMEQAGMSIKDLPDDID
;
A
#
# COMPACT_ATOMS: atom_id res chain seq x y z
N MET A 1 26.79 8.14 4.01
CA MET A 1 25.82 9.07 4.63
C MET A 1 24.55 9.00 3.81
N THR A 2 23.57 8.23 4.25
CA THR A 2 22.27 8.10 3.57
C THR A 2 21.47 9.38 3.81
N GLN A 3 21.22 10.16 2.75
CA GLN A 3 20.39 11.36 2.87
C GLN A 3 18.93 10.98 3.08
N GLY A 4 18.38 11.40 4.22
CA GLY A 4 16.96 11.63 4.37
C GLY A 4 16.53 12.88 3.60
N GLY A 5 15.27 12.87 3.15
CA GLY A 5 14.62 13.99 2.49
C GLY A 5 13.11 13.82 2.49
N SER A 6 12.47 14.23 3.58
CA SER A 6 11.05 14.56 3.60
C SER A 6 10.83 15.85 2.79
N SER A 7 9.97 15.81 1.77
CA SER A 7 9.34 17.00 1.17
C SER A 7 8.08 16.64 0.39
N ILE A 8 6.96 16.85 1.08
CA ILE A 8 5.69 17.46 0.63
C ILE A 8 5.27 17.38 -0.85
N ALA A 9 4.12 16.73 -1.03
CA ALA A 9 2.98 17.13 -1.88
C ALA A 9 3.27 17.79 -3.23
N LYS A 10 2.97 17.07 -4.32
CA LYS A 10 2.25 17.64 -5.47
C LYS A 10 1.63 16.55 -6.35
N MET A 11 0.33 16.73 -6.57
CA MET A 11 -0.41 16.39 -7.79
C MET A 11 -0.54 14.88 -8.07
N VAL A 12 -1.68 14.32 -7.67
CA VAL A 12 -2.21 13.11 -8.29
C VAL A 12 -3.43 13.52 -9.10
N ASP A 13 -3.28 13.49 -10.42
CA ASP A 13 -4.30 13.83 -11.40
C ASP A 13 -5.57 12.97 -11.27
N ASP A 14 -6.70 13.66 -11.28
CA ASP A 14 -8.06 13.15 -11.33
C ASP A 14 -8.31 12.22 -12.52
N LYS A 15 -8.26 10.90 -12.32
CA LYS A 15 -9.05 9.93 -13.12
C LYS A 15 -9.62 8.80 -12.27
N ASN A 16 -10.67 9.17 -11.55
CA ASN A 16 -11.90 8.39 -11.26
C ASN A 16 -11.82 6.87 -11.41
N LEU A 17 -11.52 6.20 -10.30
CA LEU A 17 -11.81 4.79 -10.05
C LEU A 17 -12.45 4.73 -8.66
N ASN A 18 -13.78 4.66 -8.60
CA ASN A 18 -14.60 4.32 -7.43
C ASN A 18 -13.94 4.58 -6.05
N PHE A 19 -13.55 5.82 -5.77
CA PHE A 19 -12.90 6.17 -4.51
C PHE A 19 -13.95 6.10 -3.41
N ASN A 20 -13.97 5.02 -2.63
CA ASN A 20 -14.72 4.99 -1.39
C ASN A 20 -13.86 5.67 -0.32
N PRO A 21 -14.18 6.91 0.11
CA PRO A 21 -13.33 7.69 1.02
C PRO A 21 -13.22 7.08 2.43
N ASP A 22 -14.03 6.06 2.73
CA ASP A 22 -14.06 5.39 4.02
C ASP A 22 -13.05 4.24 4.14
N VAL A 23 -12.49 3.76 3.02
CA VAL A 23 -11.47 2.69 3.00
C VAL A 23 -10.08 3.23 2.65
N PRO A 24 -9.04 2.89 3.43
CA PRO A 24 -7.69 3.35 3.17
C PRO A 24 -7.10 2.66 1.93
N THR A 25 -6.49 3.45 1.05
CA THR A 25 -5.77 2.92 -0.14
C THR A 25 -4.47 2.21 0.26
N TRP A 26 -3.95 1.34 -0.62
CA TRP A 26 -2.62 0.70 -0.46
C TRP A 26 -1.49 1.70 -0.23
N LYS A 27 -1.57 2.86 -0.88
CA LYS A 27 -0.65 3.97 -0.68
C LYS A 27 -0.68 4.48 0.76
N GLN A 28 -1.87 4.69 1.31
CA GLN A 28 -2.04 5.17 2.68
C GLN A 28 -1.56 4.13 3.71
N VAL A 29 -1.85 2.84 3.50
CA VAL A 29 -1.33 1.76 4.36
C VAL A 29 0.20 1.79 4.36
N ARG A 30 0.83 1.85 3.19
CA ARG A 30 2.28 1.94 3.04
C ARG A 30 2.87 3.19 3.71
N GLU A 31 2.23 4.35 3.54
CA GLU A 31 2.68 5.61 4.15
C GLU A 31 2.58 5.56 5.68
N ARG A 32 1.55 4.92 6.24
CA ARG A 32 1.44 4.68 7.69
C ARG A 32 2.52 3.71 8.20
N LEU A 33 2.94 2.75 7.38
CA LEU A 33 4.08 1.87 7.67
C LEU A 33 5.44 2.60 7.53
N GLY A 34 5.47 3.82 6.99
CA GLY A 34 6.71 4.57 6.75
C GLY A 34 7.59 3.95 5.65
N MET A 35 7.02 3.13 4.76
CA MET A 35 7.77 2.37 3.76
C MET A 35 7.75 3.01 2.37
N THR A 36 8.85 2.84 1.62
CA THR A 36 8.84 3.08 0.17
C THR A 36 8.05 1.99 -0.57
N GLN A 37 7.71 2.23 -1.84
CA GLN A 37 7.04 1.22 -2.68
C GLN A 37 7.86 -0.08 -2.78
N GLU A 38 9.19 0.04 -2.79
CA GLU A 38 10.10 -1.10 -2.89
C GLU A 38 10.15 -1.88 -1.58
N GLU A 39 10.28 -1.21 -0.44
CA GLU A 39 10.27 -1.84 0.88
C GLU A 39 8.95 -2.54 1.16
N PHE A 40 7.82 -1.89 0.86
CA PHE A 40 6.50 -2.49 1.04
C PHE A 40 6.33 -3.73 0.14
N ALA A 41 6.74 -3.63 -1.12
CA ALA A 41 6.69 -4.75 -2.05
C ALA A 41 7.55 -5.91 -1.54
N GLN A 42 8.80 -5.67 -1.13
CA GLN A 42 9.68 -6.70 -0.58
C GLN A 42 9.11 -7.32 0.70
N ALA A 43 8.54 -6.51 1.59
CA ALA A 43 7.99 -6.97 2.86
C ALA A 43 6.79 -7.92 2.68
N VAL A 44 5.96 -7.68 1.66
CA VAL A 44 4.78 -8.49 1.29
C VAL A 44 5.13 -9.59 0.26
N GLY A 45 6.34 -9.58 -0.31
CA GLY A 45 6.77 -10.54 -1.33
C GLY A 45 6.20 -10.26 -2.73
N LEU A 46 5.99 -8.99 -3.06
CA LEU A 46 5.57 -8.50 -4.37
C LEU A 46 6.69 -7.74 -5.08
N SER A 47 6.48 -7.44 -6.36
CA SER A 47 7.36 -6.55 -7.12
C SER A 47 6.95 -5.09 -6.94
N ARG A 48 7.93 -4.16 -6.91
CA ARG A 48 7.66 -2.71 -6.89
C ARG A 48 6.69 -2.28 -8.01
N ASN A 49 6.85 -2.85 -9.20
CA ASN A 49 5.99 -2.57 -10.35
C ASN A 49 4.53 -2.98 -10.10
N THR A 50 4.31 -4.07 -9.37
CA THR A 50 2.97 -4.52 -8.96
C THR A 50 2.32 -3.47 -8.07
N ILE A 51 2.98 -3.05 -6.99
CA ILE A 51 2.48 -2.00 -6.08
C ILE A 51 2.22 -0.68 -6.83
N GLY A 52 3.14 -0.26 -7.70
CA GLY A 52 2.98 0.96 -8.49
C GLY A 52 1.80 0.92 -9.47
N ARG A 53 1.45 -0.24 -10.04
CA ARG A 53 0.25 -0.41 -10.86
C ARG A 53 -1.03 -0.28 -10.04
N TYR A 54 -1.05 -0.86 -8.83
CA TYR A 54 -2.18 -0.75 -7.91
C TYR A 54 -2.39 0.68 -7.41
N GLU A 55 -1.32 1.36 -6.98
CA GLU A 55 -1.42 2.75 -6.50
C GLU A 55 -1.81 3.74 -7.60
N ARG A 56 -1.61 3.39 -8.88
CA ARG A 56 -2.05 4.17 -10.05
C ARG A 56 -3.45 3.78 -10.55
N GLY A 57 -4.10 2.81 -9.93
CA GLY A 57 -5.43 2.35 -10.33
C GLY A 57 -5.47 1.51 -11.61
N GLU A 58 -4.32 1.04 -12.11
CA GLU A 58 -4.28 0.15 -13.30
C GLU A 58 -4.84 -1.24 -13.00
N HIS A 59 -4.82 -1.65 -11.73
CA HIS A 59 -5.47 -2.86 -11.24
C HIS A 59 -6.29 -2.53 -9.99
N HIS A 60 -7.52 -3.04 -9.94
CA HIS A 60 -8.43 -2.82 -8.81
C HIS A 60 -8.23 -3.80 -7.65
N ARG A 61 -7.60 -4.97 -7.84
CA ARG A 61 -7.56 -5.99 -6.78
C ARG A 61 -6.18 -6.59 -6.59
N LEU A 62 -5.62 -6.41 -5.40
CA LEU A 62 -4.31 -6.96 -5.05
C LEU A 62 -4.43 -8.46 -4.81
N THR A 63 -3.99 -9.28 -5.77
CA THR A 63 -3.95 -10.73 -5.59
C THR A 63 -2.80 -11.10 -4.65
N LEU A 64 -3.15 -11.56 -3.45
CA LEU A 64 -2.20 -12.03 -2.44
C LEU A 64 -2.49 -13.49 -2.11
N SER A 65 -1.45 -14.31 -2.04
CA SER A 65 -1.61 -15.64 -1.43
C SER A 65 -1.87 -15.52 0.08
N ALA A 66 -2.49 -16.54 0.67
CA ALA A 66 -2.76 -16.57 2.11
C ALA A 66 -1.50 -16.33 2.98
N SER A 67 -0.32 -16.77 2.52
CA SER A 67 0.95 -16.51 3.20
C SER A 67 1.36 -15.03 3.15
N GLN A 68 1.10 -14.35 2.03
CA GLN A 68 1.39 -12.92 1.88
C GLN A 68 0.40 -12.06 2.68
N ILE A 69 -0.88 -12.48 2.76
CA ILE A 69 -1.88 -11.85 3.62
C ILE A 69 -1.44 -11.93 5.08
N LYS A 70 -1.02 -13.11 5.56
CA LYS A 70 -0.49 -13.27 6.92
C LYS A 70 0.69 -12.34 7.18
N ARG A 71 1.65 -12.30 6.24
CA ARG A 71 2.82 -11.43 6.36
C ARG A 71 2.45 -9.95 6.43
N LEU A 72 1.51 -9.53 5.60
CA LEU A 72 0.99 -8.16 5.60
C LEU A 72 0.33 -7.83 6.94
N VAL A 73 -0.51 -8.73 7.47
CA VAL A 73 -1.16 -8.55 8.78
C VAL A 73 -0.12 -8.41 9.89
N GLU A 74 0.90 -9.27 9.92
CA GLU A 74 1.99 -9.17 10.90
C GLU A 74 2.72 -7.81 10.85
N LEU A 75 2.98 -7.28 9.64
CA LEU A 75 3.61 -5.97 9.46
C LEU A 75 2.70 -4.83 9.93
N MET A 76 1.40 -4.93 9.67
CA MET A 76 0.41 -3.95 10.13
C MET A 76 0.31 -3.94 11.65
N GLU A 77 0.25 -5.12 12.28
CA GLU A 77 0.19 -5.24 13.73
C GLU A 77 1.44 -4.65 14.41
N GLN A 78 2.63 -4.85 13.83
CA GLN A 78 3.87 -4.22 14.32
C GLN A 78 3.84 -2.69 14.27
N ALA A 79 3.09 -2.12 13.33
CA ALA A 79 2.89 -0.69 13.20
C ALA A 79 1.66 -0.17 13.98
N GLY A 80 0.99 -1.03 14.76
CA GLY A 80 -0.21 -0.68 15.52
C GLY A 80 -1.47 -0.52 14.66
N MET A 81 -1.46 -1.03 13.43
CA MET A 81 -2.63 -1.08 12.55
C MET A 81 -3.36 -2.42 12.69
N SER A 82 -4.67 -2.39 12.49
CA SER A 82 -5.50 -3.60 12.49
C SER A 82 -5.84 -4.02 11.07
N ILE A 83 -6.22 -5.28 10.87
CA ILE A 83 -6.74 -5.78 9.59
C ILE A 83 -8.00 -5.02 9.10
N LYS A 84 -8.65 -4.25 9.98
CA LYS A 84 -9.76 -3.35 9.62
C LYS A 84 -9.31 -2.09 8.88
N ASP A 85 -8.03 -1.76 8.96
CA ASP A 85 -7.39 -0.66 8.22
C ASP A 85 -6.86 -1.11 6.85
N LEU A 86 -7.22 -2.31 6.39
CA LEU A 86 -6.86 -2.80 5.07
C LEU A 86 -7.87 -2.32 4.01
N PRO A 87 -7.43 -1.96 2.80
CA PRO A 87 -8.33 -1.76 1.67
C PRO A 87 -9.19 -3.01 1.41
N ASP A 88 -10.47 -2.81 1.11
CA ASP A 88 -11.41 -3.86 0.65
C ASP A 88 -11.06 -4.40 -0.76
N ASP A 89 -10.12 -3.76 -1.45
CA ASP A 89 -9.65 -4.07 -2.80
C ASP A 89 -8.59 -5.20 -2.85
N ILE A 90 -8.86 -6.32 -2.16
CA ILE A 90 -8.06 -7.56 -2.17
C ILE A 90 -8.86 -8.68 -2.85
N ASP A 91 -8.20 -9.48 -3.70
CA ASP A 91 -8.75 -10.74 -4.22
C ASP A 91 -8.25 -11.94 -3.42
#